data_AF-U2R208-F1
#
_entry.id   AF-U2R208-F1
#
_cell.length_a   1.000
_cell.length_b   1.000
_cell.length_c   1.000
_cell.angle_alpha   90.00
_cell.angle_beta   90.00
_cell.angle_gamma   90.00
#
_symmetry.space_group_name_H-M   'P 1'
#
loop_
_entity.id
_entity.type
_entity.pdbx_description
1 polymer ?
#
loop_
_entity_poly.entity_id
_entity_poly.type
_entity_poly.pdbx_seq_one_letter_code
_entity_poly.pdbx_strand_id
1 'polypeptide(L)'
;MKNNLKSLFTLCIFLLSFNIFADSIVFTKKAPFEELPETVEWDIRNRTMEYISNQQCFISTYRAFYKNSSLDHVNLYATCIDTHPGHKIEWDNPKIPANAEKKTIHVLGSNFSQRILNDMKRGKNAFIIKRLYYYPPSHRNYRSSQYYYSE
;
A
#
# COMPACT_ATOMS: atom_id res chain seq x y z
N MET A 1 36.01 34.40 33.09
CA MET A 1 34.70 33.69 33.16
C MET A 1 33.56 34.33 32.34
N LYS A 2 33.59 35.62 31.98
CA LYS A 2 32.46 36.30 31.30
C LYS A 2 32.23 35.88 29.83
N ASN A 3 33.27 35.42 29.13
CA ASN A 3 33.20 35.05 27.70
C ASN A 3 32.77 33.59 27.48
N ASN A 4 33.11 32.68 28.39
CA ASN A 4 32.73 31.26 28.28
C ASN A 4 31.21 31.06 28.47
N LEU A 5 30.56 31.88 29.30
CA LEU A 5 29.12 31.81 29.52
C LEU A 5 28.32 32.28 28.30
N LYS A 6 28.81 33.30 27.57
CA LYS A 6 28.21 33.75 26.31
C LYS A 6 28.32 32.69 25.23
N SER A 7 29.48 32.03 25.12
CA SER A 7 29.69 30.94 24.15
C SER A 7 28.77 29.75 24.42
N LEU A 8 28.57 29.37 25.69
CA LEU A 8 27.64 28.30 26.07
C LEU A 8 26.18 28.64 25.70
N PHE A 9 25.78 29.90 25.90
CA PHE A 9 24.44 30.37 25.60
C PHE A 9 24.15 30.38 24.10
N THR A 10 25.13 30.79 23.29
CA THR A 10 25.02 30.75 21.82
C THR A 10 24.91 29.31 21.30
N LEU A 11 25.67 28.37 21.89
CA LEU A 11 25.62 26.96 21.52
C LEU A 11 24.26 26.32 21.85
N CYS A 12 23.68 26.62 23.01
CA CYS A 12 22.34 26.14 23.39
C CYS A 12 21.25 26.64 22.45
N ILE A 13 21.28 27.91 22.03
CA ILE A 13 20.32 28.46 21.07
C ILE A 13 20.45 27.78 19.71
N PHE A 14 21.69 27.50 19.27
CA PHE A 14 21.96 26.78 18.02
C PHE A 14 21.46 25.33 18.07
N LEU A 15 21.63 24.63 19.19
CA LEU A 15 21.15 23.25 19.34
C LEU A 15 19.62 23.18 19.47
N LEU A 16 18.99 24.17 20.11
CA LEU A 16 17.53 24.25 20.20
C LEU A 16 16.89 24.59 18.85
N SER A 17 17.51 25.43 18.02
CA SER A 17 16.97 25.76 16.69
C SER A 17 17.00 24.55 15.76
N PHE A 18 18.05 23.71 15.78
CA PHE A 18 18.08 22.50 14.94
C PHE A 18 17.12 21.39 15.39
N ASN A 19 16.75 21.33 16.68
CA ASN A 19 15.76 20.35 17.15
C ASN A 19 14.33 20.68 16.73
N ILE A 20 13.99 21.96 16.55
CA ILE A 20 12.65 22.37 16.08
C ILE A 20 12.46 22.07 14.58
N PHE A 21 13.56 22.00 13.81
CA PHE A 21 13.50 21.64 12.38
C PHE A 21 13.60 20.13 12.11
N ALA A 22 13.88 19.29 13.10
CA ALA A 22 13.95 17.84 12.90
C ALA A 22 12.58 17.20 12.63
N ASP A 23 11.49 17.76 13.17
CA ASP A 23 10.11 17.27 12.95
C ASP A 23 9.45 17.83 11.68
N SER A 24 10.06 18.80 11.00
CA SER A 24 9.44 19.51 9.87
C SER A 24 10.05 19.22 8.50
N ILE A 25 11.09 18.37 8.42
CA ILE A 25 11.68 17.98 7.13
C ILE A 25 11.33 16.51 6.83
N VAL A 26 10.03 16.21 6.78
CA VAL A 26 9.55 15.18 5.85
C VAL A 26 9.21 15.93 4.57
N PHE A 27 10.21 16.05 3.69
CA PHE A 27 9.96 16.20 2.26
C PHE A 27 9.11 15.01 1.82
N THR A 28 7.80 15.13 1.99
CA THR A 28 6.84 14.36 1.24
C THR A 28 7.04 14.84 -0.20
N LYS A 29 7.95 14.18 -0.94
CA LYS A 29 7.80 14.06 -2.38
C LYS A 29 6.32 13.75 -2.57
N LYS A 30 5.53 14.71 -3.05
CA LYS A 30 4.13 14.49 -3.43
C LYS A 30 4.20 13.33 -4.41
N ALA A 31 3.91 12.15 -3.88
CA ALA A 31 3.95 10.92 -4.64
C ALA A 31 2.94 11.15 -5.78
N PRO A 32 3.25 10.83 -7.05
CA PRO A 32 2.34 11.07 -8.16
C PRO A 32 0.95 10.57 -7.80
N PHE A 33 -0.05 11.44 -7.94
CA PHE A 33 -1.44 11.17 -7.65
C PHE A 33 -1.90 10.16 -8.70
N GLU A 34 -1.97 8.88 -8.33
CA GLU A 34 -2.59 7.86 -9.16
C GLU A 34 -4.07 7.92 -8.81
N GLU A 35 -4.89 8.53 -9.67
CA GLU A 35 -6.34 8.46 -9.51
C GLU A 35 -6.83 7.15 -10.10
N LEU A 36 -7.47 6.34 -9.27
CA LEU A 36 -8.23 5.20 -9.76
C LEU A 36 -9.48 5.73 -10.48
N PRO A 37 -9.95 5.05 -11.55
CA PRO A 37 -11.21 5.42 -12.17
C PRO A 37 -12.34 5.44 -11.12
N GLU A 38 -13.15 6.50 -11.11
CA GLU A 38 -14.26 6.63 -10.15
C GLU A 38 -15.29 5.50 -10.27
N THR A 39 -15.27 4.76 -11.39
CA THR A 39 -16.18 3.65 -11.66
C THR A 39 -15.76 2.32 -11.06
N VAL A 40 -14.53 2.15 -10.54
CA VAL A 40 -14.01 0.83 -10.14
C VAL A 40 -14.91 0.13 -9.11
N GLU A 41 -15.31 0.82 -8.04
CA GLU A 41 -16.20 0.22 -7.04
C GLU A 41 -17.57 -0.15 -7.63
N TRP A 42 -18.10 0.69 -8.52
CA TRP A 42 -19.36 0.44 -9.22
C TRP A 42 -19.22 -0.77 -10.15
N ASP A 43 -18.10 -0.90 -10.86
CA ASP A 43 -17.79 -1.99 -11.79
C ASP A 43 -17.68 -3.34 -11.08
N ILE A 44 -17.02 -3.37 -9.91
CA ILE A 44 -16.97 -4.55 -9.03
C ILE A 44 -18.39 -4.96 -8.60
N ARG A 45 -19.21 -4.00 -8.12
CA ARG A 45 -20.57 -4.27 -7.64
C ARG A 45 -21.49 -4.76 -8.76
N ASN A 46 -21.35 -4.22 -9.96
CA ASN A 46 -22.16 -4.59 -11.13
C ASN A 46 -21.58 -5.75 -11.94
N ARG A 47 -20.51 -6.40 -11.46
CA ARG A 47 -19.90 -7.59 -12.07
C ARG A 47 -19.43 -7.35 -13.52
N THR A 48 -18.98 -6.14 -13.82
CA THR A 48 -18.34 -5.82 -15.12
C THR A 48 -16.86 -6.22 -15.14
N MET A 49 -16.33 -6.61 -13.98
CA MET A 49 -14.98 -7.13 -13.80
C MET A 49 -14.98 -8.64 -13.55
N GLU A 50 -13.95 -9.31 -14.04
CA GLU A 50 -13.67 -10.71 -13.71
C GLU A 50 -12.88 -10.80 -12.39
N TYR A 51 -12.74 -12.00 -11.84
CA TYR A 51 -11.95 -12.18 -10.63
C TYR A 51 -11.23 -13.53 -10.58
N ILE A 52 -10.07 -13.52 -9.92
CA ILE A 52 -9.36 -14.73 -9.51
C ILE A 52 -9.76 -15.02 -8.06
N SER A 53 -10.22 -16.24 -7.79
CA SER A 53 -10.63 -16.65 -6.46
C SER A 53 -9.46 -17.10 -5.60
N ASN A 54 -9.59 -16.93 -4.28
CA ASN A 54 -8.75 -17.57 -3.25
C ASN A 54 -7.25 -17.45 -3.53
N GLN A 55 -6.75 -16.22 -3.53
CA GLN A 55 -5.33 -15.92 -3.70
C GLN A 55 -4.66 -15.78 -2.34
N GLN A 56 -3.45 -16.31 -2.20
CA GLN A 56 -2.53 -15.90 -1.15
C GLN A 56 -1.50 -14.97 -1.76
N CYS A 57 -1.45 -13.74 -1.27
CA CYS A 57 -0.61 -12.69 -1.81
C CYS A 57 0.48 -12.31 -0.80
N PHE A 58 1.73 -12.36 -1.25
CA PHE A 58 2.93 -11.96 -0.52
C PHE A 58 3.35 -10.57 -0.97
N ILE A 59 3.23 -9.61 -0.07
CA ILE A 59 3.42 -8.19 -0.29
C ILE A 59 4.91 -7.87 -0.15
N SER A 60 5.50 -7.40 -1.25
CA SER A 60 6.89 -6.93 -1.27
C SER A 60 7.01 -5.50 -0.75
N THR A 61 6.05 -4.65 -1.10
CA THR A 61 5.97 -3.25 -0.66
C THR A 61 4.56 -2.72 -0.89
N TYR A 62 4.28 -1.55 -0.34
CA TYR A 62 2.98 -0.90 -0.45
C TYR A 62 3.15 0.61 -0.63
N ARG A 63 2.10 1.26 -1.14
CA ARG A 63 2.03 2.71 -1.26
C ARG A 63 0.62 3.20 -0.92
N ALA A 64 0.53 4.18 -0.04
CA ALA A 64 -0.74 4.80 0.34
C ALA A 64 -0.97 6.08 -0.48
N PHE A 65 -2.22 6.31 -0.86
CA PHE A 65 -2.66 7.49 -1.62
C PHE A 65 -3.73 8.24 -0.84
N TYR A 66 -3.61 9.57 -0.79
CA TYR A 66 -4.44 10.43 0.05
C TYR A 66 -5.08 11.52 -0.79
N LYS A 67 -6.41 11.66 -0.73
CA LYS A 67 -7.19 12.75 -1.36
C LYS A 67 -7.72 13.66 -0.26
N ASN A 68 -7.45 14.97 -0.34
CA ASN A 68 -7.88 15.96 0.66
C ASN A 68 -7.56 15.54 2.12
N SER A 69 -6.32 15.08 2.36
CA SER A 69 -5.84 14.57 3.66
C SER A 69 -6.52 13.29 4.17
N SER A 70 -7.47 12.74 3.44
CA SER A 70 -8.11 11.45 3.75
C SER A 70 -7.44 10.35 2.95
N LEU A 71 -7.25 9.18 3.55
CA LEU A 71 -6.77 8.01 2.83
C LEU A 71 -7.80 7.61 1.78
N ASP A 72 -7.38 7.57 0.52
CA ASP A 72 -8.20 7.18 -0.62
C ASP A 72 -8.08 5.66 -0.84
N HIS A 73 -6.88 5.20 -1.19
CA HIS A 73 -6.60 3.79 -1.43
C HIS A 73 -5.15 3.42 -1.07
N VAL A 74 -4.88 2.12 -1.08
CA VAL A 74 -3.53 1.56 -0.90
C VAL A 74 -3.20 0.63 -2.06
N ASN A 75 -2.06 0.86 -2.70
CA ASN A 75 -1.50 -0.10 -3.64
C ASN A 75 -0.61 -1.08 -2.90
N LEU A 76 -0.87 -2.37 -3.08
CA LEU A 76 0.01 -3.44 -2.65
C LEU A 76 0.75 -4.00 -3.86
N TYR A 77 2.07 -4.12 -3.75
CA TYR A 77 2.89 -4.76 -4.78
C TYR A 77 3.20 -6.18 -4.32
N ALA A 78 2.55 -7.15 -4.92
CA ALA A 78 2.47 -8.49 -4.39
C ALA A 78 2.77 -9.56 -5.43
N THR A 79 3.23 -10.71 -4.98
CA THR A 79 3.16 -11.95 -5.76
C THR A 79 2.06 -12.80 -5.18
N CYS A 80 1.13 -13.27 -6.01
CA CYS A 80 0.00 -14.07 -5.54
C CYS A 80 0.07 -15.49 -6.12
N ILE A 81 -0.29 -16.46 -5.29
CA ILE A 81 -0.42 -17.87 -5.67
C ILE A 81 -1.85 -18.35 -5.39
N ASP A 82 -2.32 -19.29 -6.21
CA ASP A 82 -3.60 -19.94 -6.00
C ASP A 82 -3.60 -20.74 -4.70
N THR A 83 -4.58 -20.50 -3.85
CA THR A 83 -4.86 -21.37 -2.70
C THR A 83 -5.98 -22.33 -3.03
N HIS A 84 -5.71 -23.61 -2.82
CA HIS A 84 -6.72 -24.64 -2.96
C HIS A 84 -7.32 -24.92 -1.59
N PRO A 85 -8.66 -25.08 -1.47
CA PRO A 85 -9.32 -25.35 -0.20
C PRO A 85 -8.82 -26.60 0.56
N GLY A 86 -8.14 -27.52 -0.13
CA GLY A 86 -7.57 -28.74 0.45
C GLY A 86 -6.06 -28.70 0.73
N HIS A 87 -5.36 -27.64 0.35
CA HIS A 87 -3.92 -27.52 0.60
C HIS A 87 -3.65 -26.60 1.79
N LYS A 88 -2.82 -27.08 2.72
CA LYS A 88 -2.40 -26.28 3.87
C LYS A 88 -1.53 -25.12 3.38
N ILE A 89 -1.86 -23.91 3.84
CA ILE A 89 -1.08 -22.72 3.54
C ILE A 89 0.26 -22.79 4.30
N GLU A 90 1.37 -22.86 3.57
CA GLU A 90 2.73 -22.82 4.12
C GLU A 90 3.18 -21.36 4.30
N TRP A 91 2.90 -20.77 5.46
CA TRP A 91 3.24 -19.38 5.76
C TRP A 91 4.74 -19.15 5.95
N ASP A 92 5.45 -20.12 6.52
CA ASP A 92 6.87 -19.99 6.88
C ASP A 92 7.80 -20.12 5.67
N ASN A 93 7.37 -20.88 4.64
CA ASN A 93 8.15 -21.13 3.44
C ASN A 93 7.25 -21.25 2.19
N PRO A 94 6.61 -20.15 1.76
CA PRO A 94 5.71 -20.18 0.63
C PRO A 94 6.46 -20.51 -0.66
N LYS A 95 5.98 -21.53 -1.38
CA LYS A 95 6.54 -21.93 -2.68
C LYS A 95 6.03 -20.99 -3.77
N ILE A 96 6.71 -19.86 -3.92
CA ILE A 96 6.43 -18.89 -4.98
C ILE A 96 7.18 -19.34 -6.25
N PRO A 97 6.50 -19.59 -7.38
CA PRO A 97 7.16 -19.90 -8.64
C PRO A 97 8.15 -18.81 -9.06
N ALA A 98 9.31 -19.18 -9.60
CA ALA A 98 10.33 -18.21 -10.01
C ALA A 98 9.84 -17.22 -11.08
N ASN A 99 8.86 -17.62 -11.89
CA ASN A 99 8.23 -16.81 -12.94
C ASN A 99 6.90 -16.15 -12.48
N ALA A 100 6.61 -16.13 -11.18
CA ALA A 100 5.37 -15.57 -10.68
C ALA A 100 5.30 -14.06 -10.95
N GLU A 101 4.17 -13.64 -11.52
CA GLU A 101 3.93 -12.24 -11.89
C GLU A 101 3.81 -11.37 -10.64
N LYS A 102 4.50 -10.22 -10.65
CA LYS A 102 4.25 -9.15 -9.68
C LYS A 102 2.98 -8.40 -10.05
N LYS A 103 2.00 -8.44 -9.15
CA LYS A 103 0.70 -7.80 -9.25
C LYS A 103 0.71 -6.49 -8.48
N THR A 104 0.10 -5.45 -9.05
CA THR A 104 -0.31 -4.26 -8.32
C THR A 104 -1.77 -4.44 -7.93
N ILE A 105 -2.04 -4.41 -6.63
CA ILE A 105 -3.38 -4.63 -6.07
C ILE A 105 -3.84 -3.32 -5.45
N HIS A 106 -4.84 -2.70 -6.07
CA HIS A 106 -5.51 -1.52 -5.55
C HIS A 106 -6.54 -1.94 -4.50
N VAL A 107 -6.26 -1.66 -3.24
CA VAL A 107 -7.17 -1.87 -2.12
C VAL A 107 -8.12 -0.68 -2.04
N LEU A 108 -9.42 -0.96 -2.15
CA LEU A 108 -10.47 0.04 -2.24
C LEU A 108 -11.25 0.17 -0.93
N GLY A 109 -11.96 1.29 -0.77
CA GLY A 109 -12.76 1.60 0.41
C GLY A 109 -11.92 2.16 1.57
N SER A 110 -12.25 3.37 2.04
CA SER A 110 -11.45 4.12 3.01
C SER A 110 -11.16 3.34 4.31
N ASN A 111 -12.19 2.74 4.93
CA ASN A 111 -12.04 1.95 6.16
C ASN A 111 -11.15 0.71 5.94
N PHE A 112 -11.31 0.05 4.79
CA PHE A 112 -10.59 -1.17 4.49
C PHE A 112 -9.12 -0.90 4.13
N SER A 113 -8.88 0.08 3.27
CA SER A 113 -7.58 0.64 2.97
C SER A 113 -6.82 1.04 4.24
N GLN A 114 -7.50 1.69 5.18
CA GLN A 114 -6.89 2.09 6.45
C GLN A 114 -6.48 0.89 7.31
N ARG A 115 -7.33 -0.15 7.36
CA ARG A 115 -7.01 -1.40 8.05
C ARG A 115 -5.79 -2.09 7.45
N ILE A 116 -5.75 -2.23 6.12
CA ILE A 116 -4.62 -2.83 5.40
C ILE A 116 -3.34 -2.01 5.61
N LEU A 117 -3.41 -0.68 5.52
CA LEU A 117 -2.26 0.18 5.78
C LEU A 117 -1.69 -0.02 7.20
N ASN A 118 -2.56 -0.13 8.20
CA ASN A 118 -2.14 -0.36 9.58
C ASN A 118 -1.51 -1.75 9.75
N ASP A 119 -2.06 -2.78 9.10
CA ASP A 119 -1.48 -4.12 9.05
C ASP A 119 -0.05 -4.08 8.45
N MET A 120 0.16 -3.34 7.36
CA MET A 120 1.48 -3.19 6.73
C MET A 120 2.48 -2.45 7.61
N LYS A 121 2.03 -1.38 8.28
CA LYS A 121 2.87 -0.67 9.27
C LYS A 121 3.28 -1.56 10.45
N ARG A 122 2.51 -2.61 10.75
CA ARG A 122 2.82 -3.60 11.80
C ARG A 122 3.71 -4.75 11.31
N GLY A 123 4.18 -4.71 10.06
CA GLY A 123 5.07 -5.71 9.49
C GLY A 123 4.37 -6.95 8.95
N LYS A 124 3.03 -6.97 8.90
CA LYS A 124 2.33 -8.00 8.11
C LYS A 124 2.71 -7.81 6.65
N ASN A 125 2.90 -8.90 5.92
CA ASN A 125 3.35 -8.86 4.54
C ASN A 125 2.66 -9.95 3.69
N ALA A 126 1.62 -10.59 4.21
CA ALA A 126 0.91 -11.62 3.49
C ALA A 126 -0.59 -11.62 3.84
N PHE A 127 -1.41 -11.87 2.83
CA PHE A 127 -2.87 -11.85 2.94
C PHE A 127 -3.53 -12.95 2.12
N ILE A 128 -4.70 -13.39 2.58
CA ILE A 128 -5.63 -14.18 1.78
C ILE A 128 -6.63 -13.20 1.16
N ILE A 129 -6.73 -13.21 -0.16
CA ILE A 129 -7.67 -12.43 -0.95
C ILE A 129 -8.69 -13.39 -1.56
N LYS A 130 -9.95 -13.30 -1.15
CA LYS A 130 -11.01 -14.20 -1.63
C LYS A 130 -11.35 -13.97 -3.09
N ARG A 131 -11.38 -12.71 -3.52
CA ARG A 131 -11.68 -12.29 -4.90
C ARG A 131 -10.76 -11.15 -5.29
N LEU A 132 -9.84 -11.44 -6.19
CA LEU A 132 -8.93 -10.47 -6.76
C LEU A 132 -9.46 -10.06 -8.14
N TYR A 133 -10.08 -8.89 -8.23
CA TYR A 133 -10.78 -8.43 -9.42
C TYR A 133 -9.82 -7.85 -10.46
N TYR A 134 -10.18 -7.98 -11.73
CA TYR A 134 -9.46 -7.36 -12.85
C TYR A 134 -10.44 -7.03 -13.99
N TYR A 135 -10.10 -6.03 -14.79
CA TYR A 135 -10.81 -5.76 -16.03
C TYR A 135 -10.39 -6.79 -17.09
N PRO A 136 -11.31 -7.39 -17.86
CA PRO A 136 -10.91 -8.31 -18.93
C PRO A 136 -10.15 -7.55 -20.04
N PRO A 137 -9.28 -8.22 -20.83
CA PRO A 137 -8.45 -7.57 -21.85
C PRO A 137 -9.21 -6.74 -22.89
N SER A 138 -10.49 -7.05 -23.12
CA SER A 138 -11.39 -6.31 -24.03
C SER A 138 -11.93 -5.00 -23.44
N HIS A 139 -11.77 -4.77 -22.13
CA HIS A 139 -12.31 -3.60 -21.45
C HIS A 139 -11.37 -2.40 -21.54
N ARG A 140 -11.91 -1.19 -21.73
CA ARG A 140 -11.12 0.05 -21.89
C ARG A 140 -10.20 0.39 -20.72
N ASN A 141 -10.58 -0.03 -19.51
CA ASN A 141 -9.80 0.20 -18.28
C ASN A 141 -8.79 -0.94 -18.01
N TYR A 142 -8.64 -1.90 -18.92
CA TYR A 142 -7.67 -2.98 -18.76
C TYR A 142 -6.24 -2.45 -18.69
N ARG A 143 -5.51 -2.96 -17.72
CA ARG A 143 -4.08 -2.75 -17.53
C ARG A 143 -3.49 -4.09 -17.11
N SER A 144 -2.43 -4.50 -17.81
CA SER A 144 -1.68 -5.69 -17.42
C SER A 144 -1.20 -5.56 -15.98
N SER A 145 -1.26 -6.67 -15.24
CA SER A 145 -0.76 -6.77 -13.87
C SER A 145 -1.47 -5.87 -12.84
N GLN A 146 -2.58 -5.22 -13.21
CA GLN A 146 -3.40 -4.40 -12.31
C GLN A 146 -4.62 -5.16 -11.84
N TYR A 147 -4.81 -5.16 -10.52
CA TYR A 147 -5.88 -5.88 -9.86
C TYR A 147 -6.49 -5.02 -8.76
N TYR A 148 -7.69 -5.39 -8.34
CA TYR A 148 -8.50 -4.60 -7.42
C TYR A 148 -9.04 -5.51 -6.33
N TYR A 149 -9.02 -5.00 -5.09
CA TYR A 149 -9.54 -5.73 -3.95
C TYR A 149 -10.45 -4.82 -3.11
N SER A 150 -11.68 -5.29 -2.92
CA SER A 150 -12.71 -4.66 -2.11
C SER A 150 -13.44 -5.74 -1.32
N GLU A 151 -13.82 -5.42 -0.08
CA GLU A 151 -14.60 -6.28 0.82
C GLU A 151 -16.07 -5.86 0.90
#